data_AF-A0A1A7XU78-F1
#
_entry.id   AF-A0A1A7XU78-F1
#
_cell.length_a   1.000
_cell.length_b   1.000
_cell.length_c   1.000
_cell.angle_alpha   90.00
_cell.angle_beta   90.00
_cell.angle_gamma   90.00
#
_symmetry.space_group_name_H-M   'P 1'
#
loop_
_entity.id
_entity.type
_entity.pdbx_description
1 polymer ?
#
loop_
_entity_poly.entity_id
_entity_poly.type
_entity_poly.pdbx_seq_one_letter_code
_entity_poly.pdbx_strand_id
1 'polypeptide(L)'
;WIISPRGYNAYQCKGSCPFPMGVGLRATNHATVRSIMHALRLSGDQVGAPCCVPDRLQSISLLYFDNEENVVLKQLTTWWH
;
A
#
# COMPACT_ATOMS: atom_id res chain seq x y z
N TRP A 1 -3.05 -25.58 -2.35
CA TRP A 1 -1.66 -25.61 -1.87
C TRP A 1 -1.52 -25.01 -0.47
N ILE A 2 -2.20 -23.91 -0.12
CA ILE A 2 -2.18 -23.34 1.25
C ILE A 2 -2.88 -24.27 2.27
N ILE A 3 -2.19 -24.57 3.36
CA ILE A 3 -2.68 -25.33 4.52
C ILE A 3 -3.20 -24.37 5.60
N SER A 4 -2.43 -23.32 5.92
CA SER A 4 -2.78 -22.33 6.95
C SER A 4 -2.12 -20.97 6.71
N PRO A 5 -2.77 -19.84 7.05
CA PRO A 5 -4.15 -19.74 7.53
C PRO A 5 -5.17 -19.88 6.38
N ARG A 6 -6.42 -20.20 6.71
CA ARG A 6 -7.52 -20.28 5.72
C ARG A 6 -7.96 -18.91 5.20
N GLY A 7 -7.60 -17.85 5.89
CA GLY A 7 -7.88 -16.46 5.54
C GLY A 7 -7.06 -15.52 6.42
N TYR A 8 -6.93 -14.27 5.99
CA TYR A 8 -6.24 -13.23 6.75
C TYR A 8 -6.84 -11.87 6.42
N ASN A 9 -6.69 -10.91 7.34
CA ASN A 9 -7.11 -9.54 7.11
C ASN A 9 -5.99 -8.78 6.40
N ALA A 10 -6.09 -8.66 5.09
CA ALA A 10 -5.14 -7.89 4.29
C ALA A 10 -5.28 -6.38 4.51
N TYR A 11 -6.49 -5.94 4.86
CA TYR A 11 -6.90 -4.53 4.86
C TYR A 11 -6.68 -3.85 3.50
N GLN A 12 -7.06 -2.59 3.40
CA GLN A 12 -6.77 -1.77 2.22
C GLN A 12 -6.75 -0.29 2.59
N CYS A 13 -5.93 0.48 1.88
CA CYS A 13 -5.98 1.94 1.93
C CYS A 13 -7.01 2.43 0.90
N LYS A 14 -7.96 3.26 1.35
CA LYS A 14 -8.97 3.86 0.48
C LYS A 14 -9.29 5.26 0.99
N GLY A 15 -9.39 6.22 0.07
CA GLY A 15 -9.71 7.60 0.38
C GLY A 15 -8.99 8.57 -0.55
N SER A 16 -9.36 9.83 -0.46
CA SER A 16 -8.73 10.94 -1.17
C SER A 16 -7.61 11.57 -0.34
N CYS A 17 -6.57 12.08 -1.02
CA CYS A 17 -5.50 12.88 -0.43
C CYS A 17 -5.59 14.34 -0.91
N PRO A 18 -6.55 15.13 -0.41
CA PRO A 18 -6.77 16.50 -0.87
C PRO A 18 -5.73 17.47 -0.29
N PHE A 19 -5.52 18.59 -0.99
CA PHE A 19 -4.84 19.75 -0.43
C PHE A 19 -5.82 20.60 0.40
N PRO A 20 -5.42 21.17 1.55
CA PRO A 20 -4.15 20.95 2.25
C PRO A 20 -4.13 19.58 2.96
N MET A 21 -3.00 18.87 2.83
CA MET A 21 -2.85 17.57 3.49
C MET A 21 -2.58 17.75 4.98
N GLY A 22 -3.45 17.17 5.81
CA GLY A 22 -3.28 17.17 7.25
C GLY A 22 -2.10 16.31 7.71
N VAL A 23 -1.53 16.64 8.87
CA VAL A 23 -0.38 15.93 9.48
C VAL A 23 -0.65 14.42 9.66
N GLY A 24 -1.91 14.04 9.86
CA GLY A 24 -2.32 12.63 9.99
C GLY A 24 -2.14 11.77 8.73
N LEU A 25 -2.03 12.37 7.54
CA LEU A 25 -1.84 11.64 6.28
C LEU A 25 -0.38 11.23 6.00
N ARG A 26 0.57 11.69 6.82
CA ARG A 26 2.01 11.35 6.71
C ARG A 26 2.55 11.51 5.29
N ALA A 27 2.15 12.58 4.62
CA ALA A 27 2.53 12.81 3.24
C ALA A 27 4.04 13.04 3.09
N THR A 28 4.63 12.48 2.03
CA THR A 28 5.99 12.81 1.63
C THR A 28 6.05 14.20 1.02
N ASN A 29 7.24 14.81 0.96
CA ASN A 29 7.44 16.10 0.29
C ASN A 29 6.91 16.09 -1.16
N HIS A 30 7.15 14.99 -1.90
CA HIS A 30 6.65 14.84 -3.26
C HIS A 30 5.12 14.81 -3.32
N ALA A 31 4.46 14.09 -2.40
CA ALA A 31 2.99 14.11 -2.32
C ALA A 31 2.46 15.51 -1.98
N THR A 32 3.17 16.27 -1.13
CA THR A 32 2.80 17.66 -0.78
C THR A 32 2.82 18.57 -1.99
N VAL A 33 3.94 18.59 -2.72
CA VAL A 33 4.06 19.38 -3.96
C VAL A 33 3.01 18.94 -4.99
N ARG A 34 2.84 17.62 -5.18
CA ARG A 34 1.84 17.08 -6.12
C ARG A 34 0.41 17.48 -5.74
N SER A 35 0.06 17.49 -4.46
CA SER A 35 -1.26 17.91 -3.98
C SER A 35 -1.55 19.38 -4.29
N ILE A 36 -0.55 20.26 -4.14
CA ILE A 36 -0.65 21.68 -4.47
C ILE A 36 -0.84 21.86 -5.98
N MET A 37 0.02 21.22 -6.78
CA MET A 37 -0.03 21.30 -8.24
C MET A 37 -1.38 20.83 -8.80
N HIS A 38 -1.91 19.71 -8.27
CA HIS A 38 -3.22 19.19 -8.65
C HIS A 38 -4.34 20.15 -8.23
N ALA A 39 -4.33 20.65 -6.99
CA ALA A 39 -5.39 21.52 -6.48
C ALA A 39 -5.46 22.88 -7.19
N LEU A 40 -4.31 23.43 -7.57
CA LEU A 40 -4.21 24.72 -8.27
C LEU A 40 -4.16 24.57 -9.81
N ARG A 41 -4.22 23.35 -10.34
CA ARG A 41 -4.16 23.03 -11.77
C ARG A 41 -2.95 23.67 -12.49
N LEU A 42 -1.80 23.75 -11.81
CA LEU A 42 -0.61 24.46 -12.32
C LEU A 42 0.00 23.79 -13.57
N SER A 43 -0.32 22.53 -13.83
CA SER A 43 0.11 21.78 -15.02
C SER A 43 -1.08 21.32 -15.86
N GLY A 44 -2.22 22.03 -15.78
CA GLY A 44 -3.49 21.56 -16.30
C GLY A 44 -3.89 20.22 -15.66
N ASP A 45 -4.34 19.27 -16.48
CA ASP A 45 -4.80 17.94 -16.04
C ASP A 45 -3.70 16.86 -16.05
N GLN A 46 -2.43 17.24 -16.27
CA GLN A 46 -1.33 16.27 -16.34
C GLN A 46 -0.94 15.68 -14.98
N VAL A 47 -1.18 16.42 -13.89
CA VAL A 47 -0.79 16.03 -12.54
C VAL A 47 -2.02 15.63 -11.75
N GLY A 48 -2.30 14.33 -11.66
CA GLY A 48 -3.37 13.78 -10.83
C GLY A 48 -3.12 13.92 -9.33
N ALA A 49 -4.18 13.78 -8.53
CA ALA A 49 -4.11 13.79 -7.06
C ALA A 49 -3.16 12.68 -6.52
N PRO A 50 -2.55 12.89 -5.35
CA PRO A 50 -1.82 11.82 -4.66
C PRO A 50 -2.74 10.63 -4.31
N CYS A 51 -2.18 9.43 -4.30
CA CYS A 51 -2.90 8.20 -3.93
C CYS A 51 -2.77 7.90 -2.43
N CYS A 52 -3.84 7.35 -1.83
CA CYS A 52 -3.79 6.79 -0.49
C CYS A 52 -3.17 5.39 -0.54
N VAL A 53 -1.97 5.24 0.02
CA VAL A 53 -1.18 4.00 -0.01
C VAL A 53 -0.76 3.59 1.41
N PRO A 54 -0.51 2.30 1.68
CA PRO A 54 -0.03 1.87 2.98
C PRO A 54 1.38 2.43 3.25
N ASP A 55 1.59 3.04 4.41
CA ASP A 55 2.91 3.52 4.86
C ASP A 55 3.69 2.47 5.67
N ARG A 56 2.98 1.44 6.17
CA ARG A 56 3.53 0.30 6.92
C ARG A 56 2.72 -0.96 6.63
N LEU A 57 3.41 -2.08 6.59
CA LEU A 57 2.83 -3.40 6.37
C LEU A 57 3.38 -4.38 7.40
N GLN A 58 2.62 -5.45 7.63
CA GLN A 58 3.00 -6.55 8.50
C GLN A 58 3.18 -7.82 7.67
N SER A 59 4.13 -8.65 8.08
CA SER A 59 4.33 -9.96 7.45
C SER A 59 3.32 -10.98 7.96
N ILE A 60 3.11 -12.03 7.18
CA ILE A 60 2.26 -13.17 7.54
C ILE A 60 3.02 -14.48 7.36
N SER A 61 2.81 -15.43 8.27
CA SER A 61 3.33 -16.79 8.14
C SER A 61 2.34 -17.66 7.37
N LEU A 62 2.84 -18.35 6.35
CA LEU A 62 2.07 -19.22 5.47
C LEU A 62 2.61 -20.66 5.56
N LEU A 63 1.74 -21.61 5.84
CA LEU A 63 2.01 -23.05 5.77
C LEU A 63 1.37 -23.60 4.51
N TYR A 64 2.14 -24.28 3.66
CA TYR A 64 1.66 -24.71 2.35
C TYR A 64 2.44 -25.89 1.76
N PHE A 65 1.86 -26.53 0.75
CA PHE A 65 2.54 -27.51 -0.10
C PHE A 65 3.26 -26.82 -1.27
N ASP A 66 4.57 -26.98 -1.39
CA ASP A 66 5.32 -26.49 -2.54
C ASP A 66 5.13 -27.39 -3.78
N ASN A 67 5.89 -27.11 -4.85
CA ASN A 67 5.77 -27.84 -6.12
C ASN A 67 6.24 -29.30 -6.03
N GLU A 68 6.98 -29.66 -4.99
CA GLU A 68 7.50 -31.01 -4.72
C GLU A 68 6.64 -31.73 -3.67
N GLU A 69 5.46 -31.19 -3.35
CA GLU A 69 4.54 -31.69 -2.31
C GLU A 69 5.12 -31.65 -0.88
N ASN A 70 6.19 -30.89 -0.65
CA ASN A 70 6.74 -30.70 0.70
C ASN A 70 5.90 -29.69 1.49
N VAL A 71 5.78 -29.92 2.80
CA VAL A 71 5.14 -28.97 3.72
C VAL A 71 6.15 -27.89 4.12
N VAL A 72 5.90 -26.64 3.69
CA VAL A 72 6.79 -25.49 3.90
C VAL A 72 6.10 -24.44 4.77
N LEU A 73 6.80 -23.97 5.80
CA LEU A 73 6.45 -22.77 6.56
C LEU A 73 7.28 -21.59 6.06
N LYS A 74 6.64 -20.54 5.54
CA LYS A 74 7.30 -19.35 5.01
C LYS A 74 6.71 -18.06 5.57
N GLN A 75 7.58 -17.13 5.95
CA GLN A 75 7.17 -15.77 6.28
C GLN A 75 7.13 -14.92 5.02
N LEU A 76 5.94 -14.46 4.65
CA LEU A 76 5.72 -13.56 3.53
C LEU A 76 5.76 -12.12 4.03
N THR A 77 6.86 -11.45 3.69
CA THR A 77 7.00 -10.01 3.87
C THR A 77 6.67 -9.33 2.55
N THR A 78 5.73 -8.41 2.56
CA THR A 78 5.43 -7.58 1.38
C THR A 78 6.56 -6.58 1.17
N TRP A 79 7.51 -6.92 0.31
CA TRP A 79 8.49 -5.97 -0.22
C TRP A 79 7.83 -5.25 -1.41
N TRP A 80 7.38 -4.02 -1.19
CA TRP A 80 7.13 -3.11 -2.30
C TRP A 80 8.50 -2.53 -2.68
N HIS A 81 9.09 -3.03 -3.77
CA HIS A 81 10.09 -2.26 -4.51
C HIS A 81 9.38 -1.20 -5.34
#